data_AF-E2ASS9-F1
#
_entry.id   AF-E2ASS9-F1
#
_cell.length_a   1.000
_cell.length_b   1.000
_cell.length_c   1.000
_cell.angle_alpha   90.00
_cell.angle_beta   90.00
_cell.angle_gamma   90.00
#
_symmetry.space_group_name_H-M   'P 1'
#
loop_
_entity.id
_entity.type
_entity.pdbx_description
1 polymer ?
#
loop_
_entity_poly.entity_id
_entity_poly.type
_entity_poly.pdbx_seq_one_letter_code
_entity_poly.pdbx_strand_id
1 'polypeptide(L)'
;MRNYLSGLKYHPETCTQICQKMSAEVRDRICRKNYDRYKVVIVMSIVQKLGQDVHIGFGKLWDVQKDTYSTHVIETPEFAAMGLVVGTYYE
;
A
#
# COMPACT_ATOMS: atom_id res chain seq x y z
N MET A 1 -7.29 -3.00 4.81
CA MET A 1 -6.80 -1.68 5.25
C MET A 1 -7.69 -1.07 6.34
N ARG A 2 -8.96 -0.70 6.08
CA ARG A 2 -9.83 -0.07 7.09
C ARG A 2 -9.88 -0.77 8.45
N ASN A 3 -9.99 -2.10 8.47
CA ASN A 3 -10.05 -2.88 9.72
C ASN A 3 -8.80 -2.73 10.61
N TYR A 4 -7.62 -2.51 10.01
CA TYR A 4 -6.37 -2.34 10.77
C TYR A 4 -6.19 -0.92 11.30
N LEU A 5 -6.83 0.06 10.66
CA LEU A 5 -6.63 1.48 10.94
C LEU A 5 -7.77 2.10 11.76
N SER A 6 -8.89 1.38 11.90
CA SER A 6 -10.02 1.84 12.70
C SER A 6 -9.64 1.98 14.17
N GLY A 7 -9.70 3.21 14.70
CA GLY A 7 -9.34 3.51 16.09
C GLY A 7 -7.84 3.45 16.39
N LEU A 8 -6.99 3.30 15.37
CA LEU A 8 -5.55 3.32 15.53
C LEU A 8 -5.08 4.72 15.94
N LYS A 9 -4.21 4.82 16.94
CA LYS A 9 -3.40 6.02 17.20
C LYS A 9 -1.99 5.81 16.67
N TYR A 10 -1.38 6.86 16.15
CA TYR A 10 -0.05 6.73 15.56
C TYR A 10 0.99 6.39 16.63
N HIS A 11 1.70 5.28 16.41
CA HIS A 11 2.89 4.90 17.17
C HIS A 11 3.89 4.23 16.22
N PRO A 12 5.15 4.72 16.09
CA PRO A 12 6.07 4.27 15.05
C PRO A 12 6.24 2.75 14.95
N GLU A 13 6.43 2.06 16.08
CA GLU A 13 6.66 0.62 16.10
C GLU A 13 5.39 -0.16 15.70
N THR A 14 4.24 0.21 16.29
CA THR A 14 2.96 -0.42 15.96
C THR A 14 2.58 -0.20 14.50
N CYS A 15 2.74 1.02 13.98
CA CYS A 15 2.46 1.34 12.59
C CYS A 15 3.36 0.55 11.64
N THR A 16 4.65 0.38 11.97
CA THR A 16 5.58 -0.44 11.18
C THR A 16 5.14 -1.90 11.12
N GLN A 17 4.76 -2.48 12.26
CA GLN A 17 4.24 -3.85 12.31
C GLN A 17 2.92 -4.00 11.54
N ILE A 18 2.03 -3.00 11.62
CA ILE A 18 0.77 -2.98 10.86
C ILE A 18 1.06 -2.92 9.35
N CYS A 19 1.99 -2.08 8.90
CA CYS A 19 2.42 -2.03 7.50
C CYS A 19 2.92 -3.40 7.01
N GLN A 20 3.77 -4.08 7.79
CA GLN A 20 4.29 -5.42 7.47
C GLN A 20 3.18 -6.47 7.40
N LYS A 21 2.24 -6.45 8.36
CA LYS A 21 1.10 -7.38 8.36
C LYS A 21 0.18 -7.14 7.16
N MET A 22 -0.18 -5.89 6.87
CA MET A 22 -1.03 -5.55 5.74
C MET A 22 -0.35 -5.87 4.39
N SER A 23 0.96 -5.62 4.25
CA SER A 23 1.67 -5.94 3.02
C SER A 23 1.73 -7.45 2.78
N ALA A 24 2.03 -8.25 3.81
CA ALA A 24 2.01 -9.71 3.71
C ALA A 24 0.61 -10.25 3.37
N GLU A 25 -0.44 -9.74 4.03
CA GLU A 25 -1.81 -10.17 3.76
C GLU A 25 -2.25 -9.85 2.32
N VAL A 26 -1.94 -8.65 1.83
CA VAL A 26 -2.26 -8.25 0.46
C VAL A 26 -1.47 -9.09 -0.54
N ARG A 27 -0.18 -9.34 -0.28
CA ARG A 27 0.65 -10.23 -1.10
C ARG A 27 0.01 -11.60 -1.21
N ASP A 28 -0.30 -12.22 -0.08
CA ASP A 28 -0.84 -13.58 -0.04
C ASP A 28 -2.19 -13.67 -0.77
N ARG A 29 -3.05 -12.66 -0.61
CA ARG A 29 -4.33 -12.56 -1.33
C ARG A 29 -4.14 -12.45 -2.84
N ILE A 30 -3.15 -11.68 -3.30
CA ILE A 30 -2.87 -11.52 -4.74
C ILE A 30 -2.23 -12.79 -5.31
N CYS A 31 -1.23 -13.35 -4.62
CA CYS A 31 -0.57 -14.58 -5.05
C CYS A 31 -1.54 -15.75 -5.20
N ARG A 32 -2.57 -15.85 -4.33
CA ARG A 32 -3.64 -16.86 -4.45
C ARG A 32 -4.49 -16.74 -5.72
N LYS A 33 -4.50 -15.59 -6.38
CA LYS A 33 -5.22 -15.42 -7.66
C LYS A 33 -4.45 -16.01 -8.85
N ASN A 34 -3.21 -16.45 -8.66
CA ASN A 34 -2.39 -17.11 -9.67
C ASN A 34 -2.30 -16.33 -10.99
N TYR A 35 -2.04 -15.03 -10.91
CA TYR A 35 -1.76 -14.23 -12.10
C TYR A 35 -0.46 -14.70 -12.75
N ASP A 36 -0.57 -15.27 -13.96
CA ASP A 36 0.56 -15.86 -14.64
C ASP A 36 1.57 -14.78 -15.06
N ARG A 37 2.86 -15.05 -14.81
CA ARG A 37 3.99 -14.20 -15.18
C ARG A 37 3.95 -12.75 -14.63
N TYR A 38 3.27 -12.48 -13.53
CA TYR A 38 3.35 -11.17 -12.88
C TYR A 38 4.29 -11.15 -11.68
N LYS A 39 5.18 -10.16 -11.64
CA LYS A 39 5.84 -9.73 -10.40
C LYS A 39 4.96 -8.69 -9.73
N VAL A 40 4.76 -8.84 -8.42
CA VAL A 40 3.89 -7.96 -7.63
C VAL A 40 4.73 -7.24 -6.59
N VAL A 41 4.70 -5.91 -6.60
CA VAL A 41 5.32 -5.05 -5.61
C VAL A 41 4.23 -4.39 -4.78
N ILE A 42 4.36 -4.45 -3.45
CA ILE A 42 3.39 -3.88 -2.53
C ILE A 42 4.10 -2.92 -1.60
N VAL A 43 3.62 -1.68 -1.55
CA VAL A 43 4.11 -0.63 -0.67
C VAL A 43 2.98 -0.22 0.26
N MET A 44 3.23 -0.31 1.56
CA MET A 44 2.33 0.17 2.61
C MET A 44 3.04 1.27 3.39
N SER A 45 2.39 2.41 3.55
CA SER A 45 2.94 3.55 4.29
C SER A 45 1.89 4.12 5.25
N ILE A 46 2.33 4.49 6.45
CA ILE A 46 1.54 5.26 7.42
C ILE A 46 2.41 6.43 7.85
N VAL A 47 1.91 7.64 7.64
CA VAL A 47 2.62 8.91 7.89
C VAL A 47 1.85 9.69 8.95
N GLN A 48 2.50 10.05 10.04
CA GLN A 48 1.89 10.88 11.08
C GLN A 48 1.55 12.27 10.52
N LYS A 49 0.42 12.82 10.96
CA LYS A 49 -0.02 14.20 10.75
C LYS A 49 -0.03 14.93 12.08
N LEU A 50 0.65 16.07 12.13
CA LEU A 50 0.74 16.99 13.27
C LEU A 50 0.23 18.39 12.86
N GLY A 51 -0.76 18.43 11.97
CA GLY A 51 -1.29 19.66 11.37
C GLY A 51 -0.74 19.99 9.98
N GLN A 52 0.24 19.23 9.47
CA GLN A 52 0.70 19.31 8.09
C GLN A 52 -0.26 18.64 7.10
N ASP A 53 -0.22 19.12 5.86
CA ASP A 53 -0.75 18.42 4.70
C ASP A 53 0.24 17.35 4.21
N VAL A 54 -0.28 16.26 3.62
CA VAL A 54 0.53 15.13 3.15
C VAL A 54 0.10 14.77 1.73
N HIS A 55 0.99 15.02 0.77
CA HIS A 55 0.81 14.58 -0.62
C HIS A 55 1.65 13.33 -0.91
N ILE A 56 1.02 12.29 -1.47
CA ILE A 56 1.71 11.07 -1.89
C ILE A 56 1.46 10.84 -3.37
N GLY A 57 2.54 10.87 -4.16
CA GLY A 57 2.53 10.63 -5.59
C GLY A 57 3.24 9.33 -5.97
N PHE A 58 2.86 8.75 -7.10
CA PHE A 58 3.51 7.58 -7.69
C PHE A 58 3.75 7.81 -9.18
N GLY A 59 5.02 7.78 -9.59
CA GLY A 59 5.45 7.82 -10.99
C GLY A 59 5.84 6.43 -11.49
N LYS A 60 5.68 6.18 -12.79
CA LYS A 60 5.99 4.89 -13.41
C LYS A 60 6.56 5.04 -14.81
N LEU A 61 7.39 4.07 -15.21
CA LEU A 61 7.89 3.89 -16.56
C LEU A 61 7.79 2.39 -16.88
N TRP A 62 6.81 2.02 -17.72
CA TRP A 62 6.43 0.63 -17.92
C TRP A 62 5.61 0.43 -19.20
N ASP A 63 5.23 -0.81 -19.53
CA ASP A 63 4.32 -1.11 -20.64
C ASP A 63 2.86 -0.84 -20.24
N VAL A 64 2.20 0.10 -20.90
CA VAL A 64 0.80 0.49 -20.59
C VAL A 64 -0.23 -0.61 -20.88
N GLN A 65 0.11 -1.62 -21.68
CA GLN A 65 -0.78 -2.74 -22.01
C GLN A 65 -0.65 -3.90 -21.02
N LYS A 66 0.52 -4.07 -20.39
CA LYS A 66 0.83 -5.22 -19.55
C LYS A 66 1.00 -4.87 -18.08
N ASP A 67 1.54 -3.71 -17.77
CA ASP A 67 1.85 -3.31 -16.40
C ASP A 67 0.73 -2.46 -15.81
N THR A 68 0.45 -2.66 -14.53
CA THR A 68 -0.67 -2.01 -13.86
C THR A 68 -0.38 -1.71 -12.39
N TYR A 69 -1.23 -0.88 -11.80
CA TYR A 69 -1.18 -0.57 -10.38
C TYR A 69 -2.57 -0.26 -9.83
N SER A 70 -2.66 -0.36 -8.51
CA SER A 70 -3.80 0.12 -7.73
C SER A 70 -3.29 0.86 -6.50
N THR A 71 -3.96 1.96 -6.16
CA THR A 71 -3.68 2.72 -4.95
C THR A 71 -4.92 2.82 -4.08
N HIS A 72 -4.71 2.91 -2.77
CA HIS A 72 -5.75 3.19 -1.81
C HIS A 72 -5.20 4.07 -0.70
N VAL A 73 -5.90 5.17 -0.42
CA VAL A 73 -5.51 6.14 0.61
C VAL A 73 -6.62 6.23 1.65
N ILE A 74 -6.23 6.23 2.91
CA ILE A 74 -7.10 6.52 4.05
C ILE A 74 -6.45 7.67 4.81
N GLU A 75 -7.20 8.75 4.95
CA GLU A 75 -6.74 9.94 5.65
C GLU A 75 -7.53 10.14 6.94
N THR A 76 -6.82 10.50 8.00
CA THR A 76 -7.36 10.85 9.30
C THR A 76 -6.75 12.19 9.76
N PRO A 77 -7.27 12.82 10.83
CA PRO A 77 -6.63 13.99 11.41
C PRO A 77 -5.21 13.72 11.93
N GLU A 78 -4.94 12.51 12.45
CA GLU A 78 -3.67 12.16 13.11
C GLU A 78 -2.64 11.50 12.19
N PHE A 79 -3.06 10.91 11.06
CA PHE A 79 -2.16 10.25 10.11
C PHE A 79 -2.82 10.07 8.73
N ALA A 80 -1.98 9.88 7.72
CA ALA A 80 -2.36 9.39 6.39
C ALA A 80 -1.78 8.00 6.15
N ALA A 81 -2.57 7.08 5.60
CA ALA A 81 -2.14 5.74 5.25
C ALA A 81 -2.36 5.48 3.75
N MET A 82 -1.36 4.92 3.08
CA MET A 82 -1.41 4.55 1.66
C MET A 82 -1.03 3.08 1.47
N GLY A 83 -1.80 2.38 0.64
CA GLY A 83 -1.41 1.14 0.01
C GLY A 83 -1.24 1.34 -1.50
N LEU A 84 -0.10 0.91 -2.04
CA LEU A 84 0.19 0.83 -3.46
C LEU A 84 0.50 -0.62 -3.81
N VAL A 85 -0.15 -1.13 -4.85
CA VAL A 85 0.12 -2.43 -5.45
C VAL A 85 0.51 -2.19 -6.89
N VAL A 86 1.64 -2.72 -7.31
CA VAL A 86 2.12 -2.68 -8.70
C VAL A 86 2.26 -4.10 -9.20
N GLY A 87 1.66 -4.39 -10.36
CA GLY A 87 1.86 -5.63 -11.09
C GLY A 87 2.67 -5.33 -12.35
N THR A 88 3.85 -5.93 -12.48
CA THR A 88 4.67 -5.85 -13.69
C THR A 88 4.75 -7.21 -14.35
N TYR A 89 4.44 -7.28 -15.63
CA TYR A 89 4.51 -8.51 -16.40
C TYR A 89 5.96 -8.89 -16.68
N TYR A 90 6.28 -10.16 -16.48
CA TYR A 90 7.59 -10.74 -16.73
C TYR A 90 7.60 -11.38 -18.11
N GLU A 91 8.23 -10.71 -19.08
CA GLU A 91 8.48 -11.20 -20.43
C GLU A 91 9.52 -12.33 -20.52
#